data_AF-A0A7X7JC28-F1
#
_entry.id   AF-A0A7X7JC28-F1
#
_cell.length_a   1.000
_cell.length_b   1.000
_cell.length_c   1.000
_cell.angle_alpha   90.00
_cell.angle_beta   90.00
_cell.angle_gamma   90.00
#
_symmetry.space_group_name_H-M   'P 1'
#
loop_
_entity.id
_entity.type
_entity.pdbx_description
1 polymer ?
#
loop_
_entity_poly.entity_id
_entity_poly.type
_entity_poly.pdbx_seq_one_letter_code
_entity_poly.pdbx_strand_id
1 'polypeptide(L)' 'MTLEAMDAAEGGASIEVLVDTAAARNNVLLAAQQRGWQGEYEEDADGTFHVMLRK' A
#
# COMPACT_ATOMS: atom_id res chain seq x y z
N MET A 1 -1.63 2.55 -12.27
CA MET A 1 -2.62 1.65 -11.65
C MET A 1 -2.77 1.84 -10.15
N THR A 2 -1.76 1.64 -9.29
CA THR A 2 -1.96 1.77 -7.83
C THR A 2 -2.38 3.17 -7.38
N LEU A 3 -1.75 4.22 -7.93
CA LEU A 3 -2.06 5.61 -7.57
C LEU A 3 -3.46 6.06 -8.00
N GLU A 4 -3.90 5.66 -9.19
CA GLU A 4 -5.22 6.01 -9.73
C GLU A 4 -6.34 5.37 -8.91
N ALA A 5 -6.12 4.15 -8.41
CA ALA A 5 -7.07 3.47 -7.53
C ALA A 5 -7.23 4.20 -6.18
N MET A 6 -6.16 4.78 -5.63
CA MET A 6 -6.20 5.53 -4.37
C MET A 6 -6.95 6.86 -4.49
N ASP A 7 -6.79 7.54 -5.62
CA ASP A 7 -7.46 8.80 -5.88
C ASP A 7 -8.96 8.59 -6.12
N ALA A 8 -9.35 7.47 -6.75
CA ALA A 8 -10.74 7.12 -7.04
C ALA A 8 -11.53 6.51 -5.85
N ALA A 9 -10.85 6.02 -4.80
CA ALA A 9 -11.51 5.31 -3.72
C ALA A 9 -12.29 6.24 -2.75
N GLU A 10 -13.49 5.82 -2.33
CA GLU A 10 -14.28 6.52 -1.32
C GLU A 10 -13.80 6.19 0.11
N GLY A 11 -14.32 6.91 1.12
CA GLY A 11 -13.97 6.68 2.53
C GLY A 11 -14.31 5.25 2.97
N GLY A 12 -13.39 4.59 3.70
CA GLY A 12 -13.55 3.19 4.10
C GLY A 12 -13.06 2.16 3.07
N ALA A 13 -12.50 2.61 1.93
CA ALA A 13 -11.86 1.72 0.97
C ALA A 13 -10.53 1.15 1.53
N SER A 14 -10.25 -0.09 1.13
CA SER A 14 -8.97 -0.75 1.39
C SER A 14 -8.32 -1.25 0.10
N ILE A 15 -7.00 -1.13 0.01
CA ILE A 15 -6.21 -1.62 -1.12
C ILE A 15 -5.12 -2.53 -0.58
N GLU A 16 -5.02 -3.73 -1.13
CA GLU A 16 -3.91 -4.65 -0.87
C GLU A 16 -2.92 -4.58 -2.03
N VAL A 17 -1.63 -4.47 -1.71
CA VAL A 17 -0.55 -4.39 -2.69
C VAL A 17 0.53 -5.40 -2.31
N LEU A 18 0.77 -6.37 -3.20
CA LEU A 18 1.88 -7.31 -3.09
C LEU A 18 3.13 -6.72 -3.75
N VAL A 19 4.24 -6.68 -3.03
CA VAL A 19 5.53 -6.21 -3.55
C VAL A 19 6.67 -7.13 -3.14
N ASP A 20 7.67 -7.29 -3.98
CA ASP A 20 8.78 -8.25 -3.82
C ASP A 20 10.06 -7.64 -3.22
N THR A 21 10.05 -6.33 -2.92
CA THR A 21 11.22 -5.64 -2.36
C THR A 21 10.83 -4.65 -1.27
N ALA A 22 11.71 -4.51 -0.27
CA ALA A 22 11.56 -3.53 0.81
C ALA A 22 11.52 -2.09 0.28
N ALA A 23 12.21 -1.80 -0.83
CA ALA A 23 12.18 -0.48 -1.47
C ALA A 23 10.81 -0.19 -2.08
N ALA A 24 10.21 -1.15 -2.81
CA ALA A 24 8.86 -1.00 -3.36
C ALA A 24 7.82 -0.81 -2.24
N ARG A 25 7.90 -1.60 -1.16
CA ARG A 25 7.07 -1.43 0.03
C ARG A 25 7.14 -0.02 0.59
N ASN A 26 8.36 0.50 0.83
CA ASN A 26 8.55 1.85 1.38
C ASN A 26 7.97 2.92 0.46
N ASN A 27 8.12 2.77 -0.86
CA ASN A 27 7.58 3.70 -1.85
C ASN A 27 6.04 3.70 -1.84
N VAL A 28 5.41 2.52 -1.73
CA VAL A 28 3.95 2.40 -1.64
C VAL A 28 3.42 3.07 -0.37
N LEU A 29 4.03 2.79 0.78
CA LEU A 29 3.63 3.40 2.07
C LEU A 29 3.78 4.93 2.05
N LEU A 30 4.89 5.44 1.51
CA LEU A 30 5.11 6.88 1.40
C LEU A 30 4.07 7.54 0.47
N ALA A 31 3.80 6.93 -0.69
CA ALA A 31 2.81 7.43 -1.63
C ALA A 31 1.39 7.43 -1.04
N ALA A 32 1.08 6.44 -0.20
CA ALA A 32 -0.18 6.33 0.51
C ALA A 32 -0.33 7.41 1.58
N GLN A 33 0.70 7.58 2.41
CA GLN A 33 0.72 8.59 3.47
C GLN A 33 0.56 10.02 2.91
N GLN A 34 1.21 10.33 1.78
CA GLN A 34 1.06 11.62 1.10
C GLN A 34 -0.38 11.91 0.64
N ARG A 35 -1.21 10.88 0.48
CA ARG A 35 -2.62 10.97 0.06
C ARG A 35 -3.60 10.84 1.23
N GLY A 36 -3.09 10.83 2.46
CA GLY A 36 -3.91 10.70 3.67
C GLY A 36 -4.37 9.27 3.96
N TRP A 37 -3.80 8.27 3.29
CA TRP A 37 -4.09 6.87 3.57
C TRP A 37 -3.18 6.33 4.66
N GLN A 38 -3.71 5.42 5.47
CA GLN A 38 -2.95 4.66 6.46
C GLN A 38 -2.47 3.37 5.82
N GLY A 39 -1.19 3.02 6.02
CA GLY A 39 -0.60 1.83 5.45
C GLY A 39 0.07 0.97 6.52
N GLU A 40 -0.23 -0.32 6.50
CA GLU A 40 0.43 -1.37 7.28
C GLU A 40 1.02 -2.39 6.32
N TYR A 41 2.03 -3.15 6.77
CA TYR A 41 2.59 -4.22 5.95
C TYR A 41 2.99 -5.43 6.79
N GLU A 42 2.94 -6.59 6.17
CA GLU A 42 3.51 -7.84 6.66
C GLU A 42 4.57 -8.33 5.67
N GLU A 43 5.60 -9.00 6.19
CA GLU A 43 6.65 -9.63 5.40
C GLU A 43 6.47 -11.15 5.48
N ASP A 44 6.37 -11.78 4.31
CA ASP A 44 6.23 -13.22 4.19
C ASP A 44 7.59 -13.93 4.27
N ALA A 45 7.53 -15.24 4.55
CA ALA A 45 8.71 -16.09 4.67
C ALA A 45 9.54 -16.19 3.38
N ASP A 46 8.96 -15.84 2.22
CA ASP A 46 9.61 -15.82 0.92
C ASP A 46 10.24 -14.45 0.57
N GLY A 47 10.13 -13.46 1.47
CA GLY A 47 10.67 -12.10 1.29
C GLY A 47 9.75 -11.18 0.50
N THR A 48 8.51 -11.61 0.23
CA THR A 48 7.46 -10.76 -0.34
C THR A 48 6.80 -9.94 0.76
N PHE A 49 6.19 -8.81 0.40
CA PHE A 49 5.52 -7.91 1.34
C PHE A 49 4.07 -7.69 0.93
N HIS A 50 3.16 -7.95 1.86
CA HIS A 50 1.76 -7.60 1.74
C HIS A 50 1.52 -6.24 2.38
N VAL A 51 1.18 -5.24 1.57
CA VAL A 51 0.89 -3.87 2.03
C VAL A 51 -0.62 -3.65 2.02
N MET A 52 -1.18 -3.35 3.18
CA MET A 52 -2.60 -3.03 3.38
C MET A 52 -2.77 -1.53 3.58
N LEU A 53 -3.50 -0.89 2.68
CA LEU A 53 -3.80 0.54 2.71
C LEU A 53 -5.27 0.77 3.07
N ARG A 54 -5.57 1.74 3.94
CA ARG A 54 -6.93 2.12 4.34
C ARG A 54 -7.14 3.64 4.22
N LYS A 55 -8.29 4.05 3.69
CA LYS A 55 -8.69 5.46 3.53
C LYS A 55 -9.55 5.95 4.70
#